data_AF-A0AAU9MS92-F1
#
_entry.id   AF-A0AAU9MS92-F1
#
_cell.length_a   1.000
_cell.length_b   1.000
_cell.length_c   1.000
_cell.angle_alpha   90.00
_cell.angle_beta   90.00
_cell.angle_gamma   90.00
#
_symmetry.space_group_name_H-M   'P 1'
#
loop_
_entity.id
_entity.type
_entity.pdbx_description
1 polymer ?
#
loop_
_entity_poly.entity_id
_entity_poly.type
_entity_poly.pdbx_seq_one_letter_code
_entity_poly.pdbx_strand_id
1 'polypeptide(L)'
;MEPQQMEKIMKFLIKQAEEEVTALANVENDFFVNQQTKAEIQAYMNQGPMYLNYLRMEKLLIDNTYEASKAIQTIYKLKREAEMRMEELRKELKKLSEDDRPYMD
;
A
#
# COMPACT_ATOMS: atom_id res chain seq x y z
N MET A 1 21.30 17.77 -18.46
CA MET A 1 21.16 17.31 -17.06
C MET A 1 22.53 16.90 -16.54
N GLU A 2 23.02 17.54 -15.49
CA GLU A 2 24.34 17.23 -14.91
C GLU A 2 24.35 15.79 -14.36
N PRO A 3 25.42 14.98 -14.56
CA PRO A 3 25.48 13.58 -14.12
C PRO A 3 25.13 13.38 -12.64
N GLN A 4 25.47 14.36 -11.80
CA GLN A 4 25.18 14.35 -10.36
C GLN A 4 23.70 14.49 -10.01
N GLN A 5 22.89 15.15 -10.86
CA GLN A 5 21.44 15.24 -10.67
C GLN A 5 20.75 13.93 -11.02
N MET A 6 21.19 13.27 -12.10
CA MET A 6 20.65 11.98 -12.52
C MET A 6 20.94 10.88 -11.49
N GLU A 7 22.12 10.90 -10.87
CA GLU A 7 22.48 9.98 -9.78
C GLU A 7 21.59 10.16 -8.54
N LYS A 8 21.22 11.39 -8.18
CA LYS A 8 20.31 11.66 -7.06
C LYS A 8 18.90 11.14 -7.33
N ILE A 9 18.39 11.33 -8.55
CA ILE A 9 17.08 10.81 -8.96
C ILE A 9 17.07 9.28 -8.90
N MET A 10 18.12 8.63 -9.41
CA MET A 10 18.24 7.16 -9.36
C MET A 10 18.25 6.65 -7.91
N LYS A 11 19.01 7.27 -7.00
CA LYS A 11 19.02 6.88 -5.59
C LYS A 11 17.65 7.05 -4.92
N PHE A 12 16.91 8.11 -5.26
CA PHE A 12 15.56 8.32 -4.77
C PHE A 12 14.58 7.25 -5.27
N LEU A 13 14.63 6.93 -6.57
CA LEU A 13 13.79 5.90 -7.17
C LEU A 13 14.07 4.50 -6.61
N ILE A 14 15.35 4.17 -6.37
CA ILE A 14 15.74 2.91 -5.73
C ILE A 14 15.14 2.82 -4.34
N LYS A 15 15.28 3.88 -3.53
CA LYS A 15 14.71 3.92 -2.18
C LYS A 15 13.19 3.78 -2.20
N GLN A 16 12.51 4.43 -3.15
CA GLN A 16 11.06 4.27 -3.32
C GLN A 16 10.68 2.82 -3.64
N ALA A 17 11.42 2.15 -4.54
CA ALA A 17 11.16 0.76 -4.87
C ALA A 17 11.38 -0.16 -3.66
N GLU A 18 12.40 0.09 -2.82
CA GLU A 18 12.64 -0.66 -1.58
C GLU A 18 11.50 -0.48 -0.56
N GLU A 19 10.98 0.74 -0.42
CA GLU A 19 9.82 1.04 0.42
C GLU A 19 8.55 0.32 -0.09
N GLU A 20 8.32 0.30 -1.41
CA GLU A 20 7.19 -0.40 -2.02
C GLU A 20 7.27 -1.93 -1.87
N VAL A 21 8.47 -2.52 -2.02
CA VAL A 21 8.71 -3.95 -1.78
C VAL A 21 8.36 -4.33 -0.34
N THR A 22 8.75 -3.48 0.62
CA THR A 22 8.43 -3.70 2.03
C THR A 22 6.93 -3.61 2.29
N ALA A 23 6.26 -2.64 1.67
CA ALA A 23 4.80 -2.50 1.77
C ALA A 23 4.06 -3.70 1.18
N LEU A 24 4.53 -4.24 0.04
CA LEU A 24 3.97 -5.45 -0.56
C LEU A 24 4.12 -6.68 0.35
N ALA A 25 5.30 -6.87 0.94
CA ALA A 25 5.52 -7.98 1.88
C ALA A 25 4.57 -7.94 3.09
N ASN A 26 4.26 -6.75 3.59
CA ASN A 26 3.28 -6.58 4.68
C ASN A 26 1.86 -6.98 4.23
N VAL A 27 1.44 -6.57 3.03
CA VAL A 27 0.13 -6.94 2.48
C VAL A 27 0.01 -8.44 2.22
N GLU A 28 1.08 -9.08 1.74
CA GLU A 28 1.12 -10.54 1.58
C GLU A 28 0.97 -11.24 2.93
N ASN A 29 1.67 -10.77 3.96
CA ASN A 29 1.53 -11.31 5.32
C ASN A 29 0.10 -11.16 5.86
N ASP A 30 -0.52 -10.00 5.68
CA ASP A 30 -1.92 -9.75 6.08
C ASP A 30 -2.89 -10.70 5.36
N PHE A 31 -2.63 -11.02 4.09
CA PHE A 31 -3.41 -12.00 3.33
C PHE A 31 -3.28 -13.41 3.92
N PHE A 32 -2.08 -13.84 4.30
CA PHE A 32 -1.87 -15.14 4.94
C PHE A 32 -2.59 -15.24 6.29
N VAL A 33 -2.50 -14.20 7.13
CA VAL A 33 -3.22 -14.13 8.42
C VAL A 33 -4.74 -14.23 8.21
N ASN A 34 -5.27 -13.54 7.20
CA ASN A 34 -6.69 -13.64 6.86
C ASN A 34 -7.11 -15.05 6.39
N GLN A 35 -6.29 -15.73 5.59
CA GLN A 35 -6.57 -17.11 5.17
C GLN A 35 -6.56 -18.08 6.35
N GLN A 36 -5.61 -17.93 7.28
CA GLN A 36 -5.59 -18.72 8.50
C GLN A 36 -6.84 -18.49 9.35
N THR A 37 -7.23 -17.22 9.52
CA THR A 37 -8.45 -16.84 10.26
C THR A 37 -9.70 -17.45 9.63
N LYS A 38 -9.79 -17.47 8.30
CA LYS A 38 -10.88 -18.12 7.56
C LYS A 38 -10.92 -19.63 7.82
N ALA A 39 -9.78 -20.30 7.82
CA ALA A 39 -9.69 -21.72 8.10
C ALA A 39 -10.11 -22.04 9.55
N GLU A 40 -9.74 -21.21 10.51
CA GLU A 40 -10.17 -21.32 11.91
C GLU A 40 -11.68 -21.15 12.05
N ILE A 41 -12.28 -20.14 11.41
CA ILE A 41 -13.75 -19.96 11.37
C ILE A 41 -14.44 -21.22 10.83
N GLN A 42 -13.95 -21.77 9.72
CA GLN A 42 -14.50 -23.00 9.13
C GLN A 42 -14.39 -24.20 10.07
N ALA A 43 -13.26 -24.34 10.77
CA ALA A 43 -13.08 -25.40 11.77
C ALA A 43 -14.06 -25.26 12.94
N TYR A 44 -14.27 -24.05 13.45
CA TYR A 44 -15.22 -23.78 14.53
C TYR A 44 -16.68 -24.01 14.11
N MET A 45 -17.06 -23.60 12.89
CA MET A 45 -18.40 -23.86 12.35
C MET A 45 -18.73 -25.36 12.33
N ASN A 46 -17.72 -26.22 12.15
CA ASN A 46 -17.90 -27.67 12.08
C ASN A 46 -17.92 -28.38 13.45
N GLN A 47 -17.63 -27.71 14.58
CA GLN A 47 -17.35 -28.38 15.87
C GLN A 47 -18.33 -28.12 17.02
N GLY A 48 -19.39 -27.31 16.89
CA GLY A 48 -20.26 -26.98 18.05
C GLY A 48 -21.71 -26.61 17.77
N PRO A 49 -22.58 -26.63 18.80
CA PRO A 49 -23.99 -26.23 18.68
C PRO A 49 -24.12 -24.75 18.28
N MET A 50 -25.02 -24.49 17.32
CA MET A 50 -25.14 -23.29 16.49
C MET A 50 -25.08 -21.94 17.22
N TYR A 51 -25.51 -21.87 18.49
CA TYR A 51 -25.57 -20.62 19.27
C TYR A 51 -24.21 -20.18 19.87
N LEU A 52 -23.35 -21.11 20.29
CA LEU A 52 -22.00 -20.78 20.80
C LEU A 52 -21.07 -20.32 19.65
N ASN A 53 -21.35 -20.78 18.44
CA ASN A 53 -20.70 -20.30 17.22
C ASN A 53 -21.03 -18.83 16.93
N TYR A 54 -22.25 -18.37 17.23
CA TYR A 54 -22.69 -17.02 16.90
C TYR A 54 -21.89 -15.92 17.63
N LEU A 55 -21.72 -16.02 18.95
CA LEU A 55 -20.98 -15.02 19.74
C LEU A 55 -19.49 -14.97 19.40
N ARG A 56 -18.88 -16.12 19.09
CA ARG A 56 -17.48 -16.19 18.64
C ARG A 56 -17.31 -15.66 17.22
N MET A 57 -18.26 -15.96 16.33
CA MET A 57 -18.26 -15.44 14.96
C MET A 57 -18.51 -13.94 14.91
N GLU A 58 -19.38 -13.40 15.76
CA GLU A 58 -19.62 -11.96 15.85
C GLU A 58 -18.34 -11.21 16.18
N LYS A 59 -17.58 -11.69 17.18
CA LYS A 59 -16.27 -11.12 17.51
C LYS A 59 -15.27 -11.23 16.35
N LEU A 60 -15.15 -12.40 15.72
CA LEU A 60 -14.25 -12.61 14.58
C LEU A 60 -14.62 -11.73 13.37
N LEU A 61 -15.91 -11.55 13.09
CA LEU A 61 -16.39 -10.67 12.04
C LEU A 61 -16.11 -9.21 12.35
N ILE A 62 -16.33 -8.77 13.59
CA ILE A 62 -16.02 -7.40 14.02
C ILE A 62 -14.52 -7.13 13.91
N ASP A 63 -13.68 -8.02 14.45
CA ASP A 63 -12.22 -7.87 14.43
C ASP A 63 -11.68 -7.88 12.99
N ASN A 64 -12.17 -8.79 12.14
CA ASN A 64 -11.78 -8.83 10.73
C ASN A 64 -12.25 -7.59 9.95
N THR A 65 -13.49 -7.12 10.20
CA THR A 65 -14.01 -5.90 9.56
C THR A 65 -13.20 -4.68 9.96
N TYR A 66 -12.77 -4.61 11.23
CA TYR A 66 -11.93 -3.54 11.74
C TYR A 66 -10.55 -3.53 11.06
N GLU A 67 -9.86 -4.67 11.01
CA GLU A 67 -8.55 -4.78 10.37
C GLU A 67 -8.64 -4.55 8.85
N ALA A 68 -9.66 -5.09 8.18
CA ALA A 68 -9.90 -4.84 6.75
C ALA A 68 -10.17 -3.35 6.46
N SER A 69 -10.93 -2.67 7.33
CA SER A 69 -11.17 -1.23 7.21
C SER A 69 -9.90 -0.41 7.38
N LYS A 70 -9.04 -0.79 8.32
CA LYS A 70 -7.73 -0.16 8.55
C LYS A 70 -6.77 -0.35 7.38
N ALA A 71 -6.75 -1.56 6.80
CA ALA A 71 -5.99 -1.86 5.59
C ALA A 71 -6.47 -1.00 4.40
N ILE A 72 -7.78 -0.92 4.19
CA ILE A 72 -8.38 -0.08 3.12
C ILE A 72 -8.03 1.40 3.30
N GLN A 73 -8.12 1.93 4.52
CA GLN A 73 -7.73 3.33 4.79
C GLN A 73 -6.24 3.57 4.49
N THR A 74 -5.38 2.62 4.83
CA THR A 74 -3.95 2.68 4.55
C THR A 74 -3.68 2.68 3.04
N ILE A 75 -4.36 1.80 2.30
CA ILE A 75 -4.28 1.76 0.82
C ILE A 75 -4.72 3.08 0.21
N TYR A 76 -5.84 3.66 0.65
CA TYR A 76 -6.29 4.96 0.14
C TYR A 76 -5.30 6.09 0.43
N LYS A 77 -4.68 6.09 1.60
CA LYS A 77 -3.65 7.08 1.96
C LYS A 77 -2.43 6.94 1.05
N LEU A 78 -1.90 5.72 0.88
CA LEU A 78 -0.76 5.44 0.02
C LEU A 78 -1.04 5.81 -1.43
N LYS A 79 -2.25 5.49 -1.93
CA LYS A 79 -2.67 5.86 -3.29
C LYS A 79 -2.64 7.38 -3.49
N ARG A 80 -3.18 8.14 -2.52
CA ARG A 80 -3.17 9.60 -2.57
C ARG A 80 -1.75 10.18 -2.53
N GLU A 81 -0.88 9.63 -1.69
CA GLU A 81 0.53 10.03 -1.62
C GLU A 81 1.26 9.75 -2.93
N ALA A 82 1.03 8.59 -3.55
CA ALA A 82 1.58 8.24 -4.85
C ALA A 82 1.08 9.19 -5.96
N GLU A 83 -0.22 9.51 -5.99
CA GLU A 83 -0.79 10.47 -6.94
C GLU A 83 -0.18 11.87 -6.78
N MET A 84 0.02 12.35 -5.54
CA MET A 84 0.68 13.63 -5.29
C MET A 84 2.14 13.63 -5.75
N ARG A 85 2.90 12.58 -5.41
CA ARG A 85 4.31 12.45 -5.84
C ARG A 85 4.43 12.38 -7.36
N MET A 86 3.52 11.66 -8.04
CA MET A 86 3.48 11.63 -9.51
C MET A 86 3.23 13.01 -10.11
N GLU A 87 2.33 13.80 -9.52
CA GLU A 87 2.04 15.15 -9.98
C GLU A 87 3.21 16.12 -9.74
N GLU A 88 3.91 15.99 -8.61
CA GLU A 88 5.15 16.72 -8.33
C GLU A 88 6.25 16.39 -9.35
N LEU A 89 6.49 15.10 -9.60
CA LEU A 89 7.44 14.66 -10.63
C LEU A 89 7.07 15.17 -12.02
N ARG A 90 5.79 15.16 -12.40
CA ARG A 90 5.32 15.75 -13.68
C ARG A 90 5.61 17.24 -13.77
N LYS A 91 5.45 17.99 -12.68
CA LYS A 91 5.77 19.42 -12.62
C LYS A 91 7.27 19.67 -12.75
N GLU A 92 8.10 18.88 -12.06
CA GLU A 92 9.56 18.99 -12.18
C GLU A 92 10.04 18.63 -13.60
N LEU A 93 9.46 17.61 -14.23
CA LEU A 93 9.81 17.20 -15.59
C LEU A 93 9.43 18.27 -16.63
N LYS A 94 8.31 18.98 -16.42
CA LYS A 94 7.96 20.15 -17.25
C LYS A 94 8.97 21.29 -17.10
N LYS A 95 9.41 21.61 -15.88
CA LYS A 95 10.44 22.64 -15.64
C LYS A 95 11.76 22.32 -16.34
N LEU A 96 12.19 21.05 -16.31
CA LEU A 96 13.38 20.60 -17.03
C LEU A 96 13.26 20.78 -18.55
N SER A 97 12.06 20.63 -19.12
CA SER A 97 11.83 20.85 -20.56
C SER A 97 11.79 22.33 -20.98
N GLU A 98 11.67 23.26 -20.02
CA GLU A 98 11.63 24.71 -20.30
C GLU A 98 13.01 25.37 -20.24
N ASP A 99 13.97 24.79 -19.51
CA ASP A 99 15.37 25.26 -19.41
C ASP A 99 16.22 24.97 -20.67
N ASP A 100 15.77 24.07 -21.56
CA ASP A 100 16.45 23.75 -22.84
C ASP A 100 16.00 24.65 -24.01
N ARG A 101 15.17 25.67 -23.78
CA ARG A 101 14.88 26.67 -24.82
C ARG A 101 16.06 27.65 -24.89
N PRO A 102 16.79 27.76 -26.00
CA PRO A 102 17.82 28.78 -26.10
C PRO A 102 17.12 30.13 -25.98
N TYR A 103 17.56 30.93 -25.00
CA TYR A 103 17.35 32.38 -25.03
C TYR A 103 18.01 32.88 -26.31
N MET A 104 17.24 32.95 -27.39
CA MET A 104 17.64 33.68 -28.60
C MET A 104 17.28 35.14 -28.35
N ASP A 105 18.31 35.98 -28.39
CA ASP A 105 18.23 37.44 -28.54
C ASP A 105 17.34 37.86 -29.74
#